data_AF-A0A2S0MI66-F1
#
_entry.id   AF-A0A2S0MI66-F1
#
_cell.length_a   1.000
_cell.length_b   1.000
_cell.length_c   1.000
_cell.angle_alpha   90.00
_cell.angle_beta   90.00
_cell.angle_gamma   90.00
#
_symmetry.space_group_name_H-M   'P 1'
#
loop_
_entity.id
_entity.type
_entity.pdbx_description
1 polymer ?
#
loop_
_entity_poly.entity_id
_entity_poly.type
_entity_poly.pdbx_seq_one_letter_code
_entity_poly.pdbx_strand_id
1 'polypeptide(L)' 'MSPLLLEGLTDAAGFVLGGLVGFGVARLLGFDLFAQGYGDGSVIAIVAVGLGAGMGRAWARRWRMRRQAQDKPTLKG' A
#
# COMPACT_ATOMS: atom_id res chain seq x y z
N MET A 1 -23.58 -6.07 -2.48
CA MET A 1 -22.29 -6.32 -1.80
C MET A 1 -22.16 -5.34 -0.66
N SER A 2 -21.81 -5.76 0.56
CA SER A 2 -21.73 -4.84 1.69
C SER A 2 -20.59 -3.82 1.47
N PRO A 3 -20.83 -2.53 1.71
CA PRO A 3 -19.82 -1.47 1.48
C PRO A 3 -18.51 -1.73 2.23
N LEU A 4 -18.58 -2.39 3.38
CA LEU A 4 -17.44 -2.86 4.18
C LEU A 4 -16.52 -3.84 3.44
N LEU A 5 -17.06 -4.72 2.59
CA LEU A 5 -16.25 -5.68 1.82
C LEU A 5 -15.47 -4.99 0.71
N LEU A 6 -16.10 -4.05 -0.01
CA LEU A 6 -15.39 -3.21 -0.99
C LEU A 6 -14.31 -2.35 -0.32
N GLU A 7 -14.61 -1.87 0.89
CA GLU A 7 -13.65 -1.11 1.68
C GLU A 7 -12.47 -1.98 2.16
N GLY A 8 -12.73 -3.18 2.64
CA GLY A 8 -11.66 -4.14 2.94
C GLY A 8 -10.82 -4.45 1.70
N LEU A 9 -11.48 -4.70 0.56
CA LEU A 9 -10.82 -5.09 -0.68
C LEU A 9 -9.92 -4.00 -1.25
N THR A 10 -10.35 -2.74 -1.25
CA THR A 10 -9.50 -1.66 -1.78
C THR A 10 -8.31 -1.37 -0.86
N ASP A 11 -8.47 -1.51 0.47
CA ASP A 11 -7.34 -1.34 1.40
C ASP A 11 -6.34 -2.50 1.26
N ALA A 12 -6.83 -3.74 1.14
CA ALA A 12 -5.99 -4.90 0.87
C ALA A 12 -5.26 -4.77 -0.47
N ALA A 13 -5.96 -4.35 -1.52
CA ALA A 13 -5.34 -4.07 -2.82
C ALA A 13 -4.26 -2.99 -2.71
N GLY A 14 -4.53 -1.89 -2.00
CA GLY A 14 -3.53 -0.85 -1.73
C GLY A 14 -2.32 -1.36 -0.95
N PHE A 15 -2.52 -2.25 0.01
CA PHE A 15 -1.44 -2.88 0.77
C PHE A 15 -0.57 -3.78 -0.11
N VAL A 16 -1.18 -4.66 -0.92
CA VAL A 16 -0.45 -5.58 -1.80
C VAL A 16 0.32 -4.81 -2.88
N LEU A 17 -0.34 -3.85 -3.54
CA LEU A 17 0.30 -3.01 -4.55
C LEU A 17 1.44 -2.19 -3.95
N GLY A 18 1.23 -1.60 -2.77
CA GLY A 18 2.27 -0.87 -2.05
C GLY A 18 3.48 -1.75 -1.70
N GLY A 19 3.24 -2.98 -1.24
CA GLY A 19 4.29 -3.95 -0.94
C GLY A 19 5.07 -4.37 -2.18
N LEU A 20 4.38 -4.60 -3.30
CA LEU A 20 5.01 -4.91 -4.58
C LEU A 20 5.89 -3.76 -5.11
N VAL A 21 5.45 -2.51 -4.95
CA VAL A 21 6.28 -1.35 -5.28
C VAL A 21 7.49 -1.26 -4.36
N GLY A 22 7.31 -1.43 -3.05
CA GLY A 22 8.42 -1.47 -2.09
C GLY A 22 9.44 -2.57 -2.40
N PHE A 23 8.95 -3.74 -2.81
CA PHE A 23 9.78 -4.86 -3.27
C PHE A 23 10.55 -4.52 -4.54
N GLY A 24 9.86 -3.95 -5.53
CA GLY A 24 10.47 -3.51 -6.77
C GLY A 24 11.58 -2.48 -6.54
N VAL A 25 11.32 -1.48 -5.68
CA VAL A 25 12.32 -0.45 -5.31
C VAL A 25 13.51 -1.08 -4.58
N ALA A 26 13.27 -1.95 -3.60
CA ALA A 26 14.35 -2.64 -2.89
C ALA A 26 15.21 -3.46 -3.86
N ARG A 27 14.58 -4.19 -4.79
CA ARG A 27 15.28 -5.01 -5.78
C ARG A 27 16.05 -4.16 -6.79
N LEU A 28 15.52 -3.01 -7.21
CA LEU A 28 16.23 -2.06 -8.07
C LEU A 28 17.45 -1.44 -7.38
N LEU A 29 17.40 -1.26 -6.06
CA LEU A 29 18.53 -0.81 -5.25
C LEU A 29 19.53 -1.92 -4.94
N GLY A 30 19.31 -3.14 -5.45
CA GLY A 30 20.20 -4.29 -5.25
C GLY A 30 19.98 -5.05 -3.94
N PHE A 31 18.94 -4.73 -3.18
CA PHE A 31 18.59 -5.44 -1.97
C PHE A 31 17.71 -6.65 -2.31
N ASP A 32 18.22 -7.86 -2.02
CA ASP A 32 17.48 -9.09 -2.29
C ASP A 32 16.78 -9.62 -1.02
N LEU A 33 15.45 -9.61 -1.08
CA LEU A 33 14.57 -10.17 -0.05
C LEU A 33 14.78 -11.67 0.12
N PHE A 34 15.19 -12.37 -0.94
CA PHE A 34 15.36 -13.81 -0.99
C PHE A 34 16.83 -14.24 -0.98
N ALA A 35 17.76 -13.34 -0.63
CA ALA A 35 19.17 -13.69 -0.51
C ALA A 35 19.36 -14.81 0.52
N GLN A 36 20.11 -15.83 0.11
CA GLN A 36 20.43 -16.96 0.95
C GLN A 36 21.35 -16.51 2.09
N GLY A 37 20.94 -16.77 3.33
CA GLY A 37 21.67 -16.33 4.53
C GLY A 37 21.11 -15.08 5.22
N TYR A 38 20.04 -14.45 4.70
CA TYR A 38 19.36 -13.33 5.36
C TYR A 38 20.32 -12.19 5.79
N GLY A 39 21.21 -11.78 4.88
CA GLY A 39 22.15 -10.68 5.14
C GLY A 39 21.45 -9.32 5.29
N ASP A 40 22.23 -8.27 5.59
CA ASP A 40 21.74 -6.90 5.79
C ASP A 40 20.82 -6.41 4.65
N GLY A 41 21.10 -6.84 3.41
CA GLY A 41 20.27 -6.53 2.26
C GLY A 41 18.85 -7.09 2.32
N SER A 42 18.65 -8.28 2.90
CA SER A 42 17.32 -8.87 3.07
C SER A 42 16.51 -8.11 4.13
N VAL A 43 17.16 -7.63 5.19
CA VAL A 43 16.52 -6.80 6.22
C VAL A 43 16.06 -5.47 5.64
N ILE A 44 16.92 -4.79 4.88
CA ILE A 44 16.58 -3.53 4.21
C ILE A 44 15.43 -3.75 3.23
N ALA A 45 15.45 -4.84 2.46
CA ALA A 45 14.37 -5.17 1.55
C ALA A 45 13.05 -5.43 2.30
N ILE A 46 13.06 -6.14 3.43
CA ILE A 46 11.85 -6.39 4.24
C ILE A 46 11.27 -5.09 4.77
N VAL A 47 12.11 -4.20 5.29
CA VAL A 47 11.69 -2.89 5.79
C VAL A 47 11.11 -2.06 4.65
N ALA A 48 11.76 -2.02 3.48
CA ALA A 48 11.27 -1.30 2.31
C ALA A 48 9.92 -1.83 1.80
N VAL A 49 9.73 -3.15 1.75
CA VAL A 49 8.46 -3.80 1.41
C VAL A 49 7.38 -3.47 2.43
N GLY A 50 7.68 -3.57 3.72
CA GLY A 50 6.75 -3.27 4.81
C GLY A 50 6.30 -1.80 4.79
N LEU A 51 7.24 -0.88 4.58
CA LEU A 51 6.96 0.54 4.41
C LEU A 51 6.11 0.80 3.16
N GLY A 52 6.46 0.20 2.03
CA GLY A 52 5.67 0.28 0.79
C GLY A 52 4.23 -0.20 1.00
N ALA A 53 4.04 -1.35 1.65
CA ALA A 53 2.72 -1.92 1.92
C ALA A 53 1.89 -1.04 2.88
N GLY A 54 2.52 -0.51 3.94
CA GLY A 54 1.89 0.41 4.88
C GLY A 54 1.47 1.73 4.22
N MET A 55 2.35 2.31 3.39
CA MET A 55 2.07 3.53 2.62
C MET A 55 0.97 3.32 1.58
N GLY A 56 0.96 2.19 0.88
CA GLY A 56 -0.08 1.83 -0.08
C GLY A 56 -1.47 1.74 0.56
N ARG A 57 -1.56 1.19 1.79
CA ARG A 57 -2.79 1.19 2.58
C ARG A 57 -3.22 2.59 3.00
N ALA A 58 -2.28 3.46 3.37
CA ALA A 58 -2.58 4.86 3.71
C ALA A 58 -3.07 5.65 2.50
N TRP A 59 -2.49 5.42 1.33
CA TRP A 59 -2.93 6.01 0.06
C TRP A 59 -4.32 5.54 -0.34
N ALA A 60 -4.62 4.24 -0.24
CA ALA A 60 -5.95 3.70 -0.53
C ALA A 60 -7.04 4.35 0.37
N ARG A 61 -6.78 4.45 1.69
CA ARG A 61 -7.67 5.17 2.61
C ARG A 61 -7.84 6.64 2.22
N ARG A 62 -6.75 7.35 1.92
CA ARG A 62 -6.80 8.77 1.58
C ARG A 62 -7.55 9.01 0.26
N TRP A 63 -7.38 8.14 -0.73
CA TRP A 63 -8.08 8.24 -2.00
C TRP A 63 -9.60 8.05 -1.84
N ARG A 64 -10.02 7.14 -0.95
CA ARG A 64 -11.44 6.96 -0.62
C ARG A 64 -12.03 8.14 0.15
N MET A 65 -11.34 8.65 1.16
CA MET A 65 -11.80 9.83 1.90
C MET A 65 -12.00 11.03 0.96
N ARG A 66 -11.14 11.19 -0.05
CA ARG A 66 -11.30 12.24 -1.07
C ARG A 66 -12.52 12.00 -1.96
N ARG A 67 -12.80 10.75 -2.35
CA ARG A 67 -14.01 10.41 -3.12
C ARG A 67 -15.30 10.62 -2.30
N GLN A 68 -15.33 10.20 -1.04
CA GLN A 68 -16.47 10.42 -0.14
C GLN A 68 -16.71 11.92 0.15
N ALA A 69 -15.65 12.74 0.18
CA ALA A 69 -15.77 14.19 0.31
C ALA A 69 -16.33 14.86 -0.96
N GLN A 70 -16.06 14.31 -2.15
CA GLN A 70 -16.63 14.79 -3.41
C GLN A 70 -18.08 14.33 -3.62
N ASP A 71 -18.47 13.21 -3.01
CA ASP A 71 -19.83 12.65 -3.10
C ASP A 71 -20.84 13.31 -2.13
N LYS A 72 -20.42 14.34 -1.37
CA LYS A 72 -21.37 15.26 -0.73
C LYS A 72 -21.97 16.13 -1.82
N PRO A 73 -23.25 15.95 -2.20
CA PRO A 73 -23.91 16.91 -3.04
C PRO A 73 -23.93 18.21 -2.26
N THR A 74 -23.51 19.28 -2.91
CA THR A 74 -23.84 20.65 -2.54
C THR A 74 -25.37 20.76 -2.44
N LEU A 75 -25.92 20.44 -1.28
CA LEU A 75 -27.28 20.83 -0.91
C LEU A 75 -27.19 22.15 -0.16
N LYS A 76 -27.65 23.17 -0.89
CA LYS A 76 -28.13 24.50 -0.48
C LYS A 76 -27.12 25.53 0.02
N GLY A 77 -26.89 26.52 -0.84
CA GLY A 77 -27.28 27.91 -0.58
C GLY A 77 -28.17 28.34 -1.73
#